data_AF-A0A532EPS0-F1
#
_entry.id   AF-A0A532EPS0-F1
#
_cell.length_a   1.000
_cell.length_b   1.000
_cell.length_c   1.000
_cell.angle_alpha   90.00
_cell.angle_beta   90.00
_cell.angle_gamma   90.00
#
_symmetry.space_group_name_H-M   'P 1'
#
loop_
_entity.id
_entity.type
_entity.pdbx_description
1 polymer ?
#
loop_
_entity_poly.entity_id
_entity_poly.type
_entity_poly.pdbx_seq_one_letter_code
_entity_poly.pdbx_strand_id
1 'polypeptide(L)'
;MKRWALYLIVVPLGLGGLVYLVGLNFSIHVADMWSKSPQAKKTPRDVGRTPDGNAVPQEVLMLRHKHQLRPLTEREESTPIPNLPNGIYGFSTCSVVELHSTRSNTFSLEIQKHDGIMFYVGYAADEQIEHYLTSQKNFHILMSPHPREGASSLFDIPVEFVSKCEERPDEDGVLFDLFVKVIPELHI
;
A
#
# COMPACT_ATOMS: atom_id res chain seq x y z
N MET A 1 -47.54 31.15 -22.19
CA MET A 1 -46.24 31.64 -21.67
C MET A 1 -46.09 31.26 -20.21
N LYS A 2 -45.17 30.34 -19.88
CA LYS A 2 -44.41 30.29 -18.62
C LYS A 2 -43.30 29.24 -18.79
N ARG A 3 -42.16 29.73 -19.30
CA ARG A 3 -40.92 29.00 -19.63
C ARG A 3 -40.13 28.61 -18.36
N TRP A 4 -40.72 27.81 -17.47
CA TRP A 4 -40.02 27.38 -16.24
C TRP A 4 -39.91 25.85 -16.10
N ALA A 5 -40.66 25.07 -16.88
CA ALA A 5 -40.64 23.61 -16.79
C ALA A 5 -39.42 22.94 -17.44
N LEU A 6 -38.66 23.65 -18.28
CA LEU A 6 -37.50 23.09 -18.99
C LEU A 6 -36.20 23.09 -18.17
N TYR A 7 -36.14 23.78 -17.04
CA TYR A 7 -34.95 23.78 -16.18
C TYR A 7 -34.92 22.65 -15.14
N LEU A 8 -36.02 21.93 -14.94
CA LEU A 8 -36.07 20.82 -13.97
C LEU A 8 -35.58 19.47 -14.52
N ILE A 9 -35.21 19.39 -15.80
CA ILE A 9 -34.73 18.15 -16.43
C ILE A 9 -33.22 18.20 -16.76
N VAL A 10 -32.58 19.38 -16.73
CA VAL A 10 -31.16 19.52 -17.10
C VAL A 10 -30.20 19.37 -15.90
N VAL A 11 -30.69 19.52 -14.67
CA VAL A 11 -29.84 19.43 -13.47
C VAL A 11 -29.44 18.00 -13.06
N PRO A 12 -30.25 16.93 -13.21
CA PRO A 12 -29.81 15.61 -12.77
C PRO A 12 -28.79 14.96 -13.72
N LEU A 13 -28.73 15.38 -14.98
CA LEU A 13 -27.81 14.80 -15.97
C LEU A 13 -26.38 15.40 -15.90
N GLY A 14 -26.22 16.61 -15.36
CA GLY A 14 -24.91 17.24 -15.18
C GLY A 14 -24.11 16.73 -13.98
N LEU A 15 -24.80 16.24 -12.93
CA LEU A 15 -24.14 15.69 -11.73
C LEU A 15 -23.87 14.18 -11.81
N GLY A 16 -24.62 13.43 -12.63
CA GLY A 16 -24.38 12.00 -12.83
C GLY A 16 -23.07 11.68 -13.57
N GLY A 17 -22.57 12.60 -14.41
CA GLY A 17 -21.33 12.42 -15.18
C GLY A 17 -20.05 12.67 -14.38
N LEU A 18 -20.12 13.44 -13.29
CA LEU A 18 -18.94 13.80 -12.49
C LEU A 18 -18.60 12.77 -11.41
N VAL A 19 -19.61 12.02 -10.93
CA VAL A 19 -19.38 10.90 -9.99
C VAL A 19 -18.76 9.69 -10.69
N TYR A 20 -18.92 9.55 -12.01
CA TYR A 20 -18.38 8.42 -12.77
C TYR A 20 -16.87 8.53 -13.06
N LEU A 21 -16.25 9.70 -12.91
CA LEU A 21 -14.83 9.90 -13.24
C LEU A 21 -13.88 9.87 -12.04
N VAL A 22 -14.39 9.98 -10.80
CA VAL A 22 -13.54 9.95 -9.59
C VAL A 22 -13.48 8.55 -8.96
N GLY A 23 -14.37 7.63 -9.33
CA GLY A 23 -14.40 6.25 -8.81
C GLY A 23 -13.50 5.23 -9.53
N LEU A 24 -12.67 5.64 -10.50
CA LEU A 24 -11.98 4.72 -11.42
C LEU A 24 -10.46 4.56 -11.20
N ASN A 25 -9.89 5.04 -10.10
CA ASN A 25 -8.45 4.85 -9.79
C ASN A 25 -8.15 3.94 -8.59
N PHE A 26 -9.16 3.36 -7.95
CA PHE A 26 -8.95 2.28 -6.97
C PHE A 26 -9.29 0.95 -7.62
N SER A 27 -8.29 0.27 -8.17
CA SER A 27 -8.41 -1.11 -8.64
C SER A 27 -8.49 -2.05 -7.44
N ILE A 28 -9.71 -2.25 -6.93
CA ILE A 28 -10.04 -3.44 -6.13
C ILE A 28 -10.24 -4.58 -7.12
N HIS A 29 -9.22 -5.44 -7.27
CA HIS A 29 -9.33 -6.66 -8.07
C HIS A 29 -9.88 -7.81 -7.20
N VAL A 30 -11.10 -7.64 -6.67
CA VAL A 30 -11.82 -8.68 -5.92
C VAL A 30 -12.96 -9.20 -6.77
N ALA A 31 -12.61 -9.98 -7.80
CA ALA A 31 -13.52 -10.90 -8.51
C ALA A 31 -12.71 -11.65 -9.58
N ASP A 32 -12.14 -12.79 -9.21
CA ASP A 32 -12.14 -14.02 -10.02
C ASP A 32 -11.23 -15.07 -9.35
N MET A 33 -11.76 -15.83 -8.40
CA MET A 33 -11.36 -17.25 -8.24
C MET A 33 -12.24 -17.99 -7.22
N TRP A 34 -13.49 -18.24 -7.60
CA TRP A 34 -14.18 -19.40 -7.05
C TRP A 34 -14.90 -20.17 -8.16
N SER A 35 -14.24 -21.20 -8.68
CA SER A 35 -14.84 -22.53 -8.91
C SER A 35 -13.85 -23.42 -9.66
N LYS A 36 -13.24 -24.36 -8.92
CA LYS A 36 -13.03 -25.76 -9.34
C LYS A 36 -12.19 -26.49 -8.30
N SER A 37 -12.85 -27.36 -7.54
CA SER A 37 -12.31 -28.66 -7.16
C SER A 37 -13.34 -29.70 -7.65
N PRO A 38 -12.95 -30.94 -8.01
CA PRO A 38 -11.76 -31.66 -7.52
C PRO A 38 -10.95 -32.37 -8.61
N GLN A 39 -9.62 -32.33 -8.54
CA GLN A 39 -8.84 -33.48 -9.00
C GLN A 39 -7.47 -33.54 -8.33
N ALA A 40 -7.35 -34.47 -7.38
CA ALA A 40 -6.10 -34.88 -6.78
C ALA A 40 -5.19 -35.52 -7.86
N LYS A 41 -4.22 -34.76 -8.35
CA LYS A 41 -3.01 -35.30 -8.96
C LYS A 41 -1.85 -34.98 -8.02
N LYS A 42 -1.36 -36.03 -7.36
CA LYS A 42 -0.14 -36.02 -6.55
C LYS A 42 1.02 -35.61 -7.45
N THR A 43 1.44 -34.35 -7.34
CA THR A 43 2.70 -33.87 -7.90
C THR A 43 3.72 -33.85 -6.75
N PRO A 44 4.97 -34.27 -6.95
CA PRO A 44 5.93 -34.46 -5.86
C PRO A 44 6.14 -33.15 -5.11
N ARG A 45 6.23 -33.22 -3.78
CA ARG A 45 6.69 -32.12 -2.93
C ARG A 45 8.07 -31.70 -3.44
N ASP A 46 8.12 -30.57 -4.13
CA ASP A 46 9.37 -29.88 -4.39
C ASP A 46 9.77 -29.18 -3.08
N VAL A 47 10.42 -29.97 -2.23
CA VAL A 47 11.08 -29.53 -1.01
C VAL A 47 12.31 -28.74 -1.45
N GLY A 48 12.31 -27.44 -1.20
CA GLY A 48 13.55 -26.64 -1.20
C GLY A 48 13.74 -25.72 -2.41
N ARG A 49 12.83 -24.76 -2.59
CA ARG A 49 13.23 -23.42 -3.03
C ARG A 49 12.51 -22.41 -2.16
N THR A 50 13.18 -21.99 -1.09
CA THR A 50 13.00 -20.62 -0.60
C THR A 50 13.17 -19.70 -1.81
N PRO A 51 12.19 -18.82 -2.10
CA PRO A 51 12.42 -17.71 -3.01
C PRO A 51 13.69 -17.00 -2.53
N ASP A 52 14.58 -16.64 -3.46
CA ASP A 52 15.74 -15.80 -3.15
C ASP A 52 15.25 -14.67 -2.24
N GLY A 53 15.76 -14.59 -1.00
CA GLY A 53 15.27 -13.67 0.03
C GLY A 53 15.42 -12.19 -0.37
N ASN A 54 16.13 -11.95 -1.47
CA ASN A 54 16.34 -10.65 -2.10
C ASN A 54 15.51 -10.44 -3.37
N ALA A 55 14.77 -11.44 -3.86
CA ALA A 55 13.91 -11.28 -5.01
C ALA A 55 12.73 -10.37 -4.66
N VAL A 56 12.68 -9.22 -5.33
CA VAL A 56 11.58 -8.26 -5.17
C VAL A 56 10.31 -8.87 -5.79
N PRO A 57 9.19 -8.97 -5.03
CA PRO A 57 7.94 -9.48 -5.58
C PRO A 57 7.45 -8.66 -6.79
N GLN A 58 6.82 -9.34 -7.75
CA GLN A 58 6.40 -8.73 -9.03
C GLN A 58 5.46 -7.53 -8.82
N GLU A 59 4.55 -7.62 -7.85
CA GLU A 59 3.62 -6.55 -7.48
C GLU A 59 4.34 -5.29 -6.96
N VAL A 60 5.43 -5.44 -6.21
CA VAL A 60 6.27 -4.31 -5.77
C VAL A 60 6.99 -3.68 -6.97
N LEU A 61 7.48 -4.49 -7.91
CA LEU A 61 8.08 -3.98 -9.16
C LEU A 61 7.05 -3.20 -9.99
N MET A 62 5.81 -3.70 -10.08
CA MET A 62 4.73 -3.00 -10.76
C MET A 62 4.38 -1.68 -10.09
N LEU A 63 4.35 -1.64 -8.75
CA LEU A 63 4.11 -0.42 -7.98
C LEU A 63 5.24 0.61 -8.24
N ARG A 64 6.50 0.18 -8.17
CA ARG A 64 7.66 1.04 -8.47
C ARG A 64 7.60 1.58 -9.90
N HIS A 65 7.27 0.74 -10.88
CA HIS A 65 7.13 1.17 -12.27
C HIS A 65 5.98 2.18 -12.45
N LYS A 66 4.82 1.90 -11.85
CA LYS A 66 3.63 2.77 -11.89
C LYS A 66 3.96 4.19 -11.41
N HIS A 67 4.70 4.31 -10.31
CA HIS A 67 5.07 5.59 -9.72
C HIS A 67 6.43 6.12 -10.22
N GLN A 68 7.02 5.49 -11.24
CA GLN A 68 8.32 5.85 -11.84
C GLN A 68 9.43 5.98 -10.79
N LEU A 69 9.44 5.06 -9.83
CA LEU A 69 10.37 5.10 -8.71
C LEU A 69 11.74 4.55 -9.11
N ARG A 70 12.78 5.27 -8.71
CA ARG A 70 14.16 4.78 -8.70
C ARG A 70 14.62 4.51 -7.26
N PRO A 71 15.61 3.62 -7.06
CA PRO A 71 16.21 3.49 -5.75
C PRO A 71 16.86 4.82 -5.31
N LEU A 72 16.87 5.04 -4.00
CA LEU A 72 17.71 6.04 -3.35
C LEU A 72 19.17 5.79 -3.72
N THR A 73 19.94 6.83 -3.98
CA THR A 73 21.38 6.72 -4.23
C THR A 73 22.18 6.82 -2.94
N GLU A 74 23.41 6.32 -2.94
CA GLU A 74 24.33 6.44 -1.78
C GLU A 74 24.53 7.88 -1.31
N ARG A 75 24.45 8.87 -2.22
CA ARG A 75 24.59 10.29 -1.88
C ARG A 75 23.34 10.88 -1.22
N GLU A 76 22.20 10.24 -1.45
CA GLU A 76 20.92 10.61 -0.86
C GLU A 76 20.67 9.88 0.47
N GLU A 77 21.48 8.86 0.78
CA GLU A 77 21.51 8.25 2.12
C GLU A 77 21.81 9.31 3.18
N SER A 78 21.12 9.22 4.32
CA SER A 78 21.18 10.19 5.42
C SER A 78 20.75 11.62 5.07
N THR A 79 20.19 11.85 3.88
CA THR A 79 19.49 13.12 3.59
C THR A 79 18.12 13.11 4.29
N PRO A 80 17.74 14.18 5.00
CA PRO A 80 16.40 14.29 5.58
C PRO A 80 15.33 14.10 4.50
N ILE A 81 14.35 13.25 4.79
CA ILE A 81 13.37 12.76 3.81
C ILE A 81 12.54 13.88 3.14
N PRO A 82 12.17 14.98 3.83
CA PRO A 82 11.55 16.13 3.17
C PRO A 82 12.38 16.70 2.01
N ASN A 83 13.71 16.63 2.09
CA ASN A 83 14.64 17.18 1.11
C ASN A 83 14.94 16.22 -0.05
N LEU A 84 14.51 14.96 0.04
CA LEU A 84 14.67 13.99 -1.06
C LEU A 84 13.79 14.37 -2.26
N PRO A 85 14.19 14.06 -3.50
CA PRO A 85 13.34 14.28 -4.67
C PRO A 85 12.13 13.33 -4.68
N ASN A 86 11.10 13.68 -5.45
CA ASN A 86 10.03 12.73 -5.79
C ASN A 86 10.54 11.64 -6.75
N GLY A 87 9.84 10.51 -6.79
CA GLY A 87 10.18 9.37 -7.64
C GLY A 87 11.27 8.48 -7.04
N ILE A 88 11.36 8.39 -5.72
CA ILE A 88 12.37 7.58 -5.03
C ILE A 88 11.73 6.52 -4.15
N TYR A 89 12.45 5.42 -3.94
CA TYR A 89 12.18 4.48 -2.86
C TYR A 89 13.47 4.16 -2.09
N GLY A 90 13.31 3.89 -0.81
CA GLY A 90 14.38 3.44 0.08
C GLY A 90 13.81 2.58 1.20
N PHE A 91 14.63 2.29 2.20
CA PHE A 91 14.27 1.39 3.28
C PHE A 91 14.54 2.03 4.63
N SER A 92 13.65 1.83 5.59
CA SER A 92 13.78 2.33 6.96
C SER A 92 13.14 1.35 7.94
N THR A 93 13.55 1.45 9.20
CA THR A 93 12.84 0.85 10.34
C THR A 93 11.72 1.80 10.79
N CYS A 94 11.06 1.52 11.93
CA CYS A 94 10.18 2.52 12.53
C CYS A 94 11.02 3.72 12.99
N SER A 95 10.49 4.94 12.80
CA SER A 95 11.19 6.25 12.93
C SER A 95 11.83 6.72 11.62
N VAL A 96 11.02 7.40 10.79
CA VAL A 96 11.29 7.91 9.43
C VAL A 96 12.28 9.08 9.44
N VAL A 97 13.44 8.90 10.07
CA VAL A 97 14.47 9.96 10.19
C VAL A 97 15.39 9.91 8.99
N GLU A 98 15.81 8.72 8.58
CA GLU A 98 16.73 8.49 7.47
C GLU A 98 16.26 7.29 6.63
N LEU A 99 16.47 7.37 5.32
CA LEU A 99 16.28 6.24 4.41
C LEU A 99 17.63 5.67 3.99
N HIS A 100 17.65 4.36 3.76
CA HIS A 100 18.78 3.63 3.19
C HIS A 100 18.47 3.20 1.76
N SER A 101 19.48 3.19 0.89
CA SER A 101 19.34 2.73 -0.50
C SER A 101 19.15 1.23 -0.60
N THR A 102 19.67 0.51 0.39
CA THR A 102 19.63 -0.93 0.47
C THR A 102 18.83 -1.35 1.69
N ARG A 103 18.20 -2.51 1.57
CA ARG A 103 17.55 -3.15 2.71
C ARG A 103 18.63 -3.54 3.71
N SER A 104 18.44 -3.20 4.98
CA SER A 104 19.28 -3.77 6.03
C SER A 104 19.02 -5.27 6.15
N ASN A 105 20.02 -6.03 6.60
CA ASN A 105 19.90 -7.47 6.87
C ASN A 105 18.89 -7.80 7.98
N THR A 106 18.32 -6.79 8.64
CA THR A 106 17.47 -6.92 9.83
C THR A 106 16.10 -6.27 9.63
N PHE A 107 15.47 -6.49 8.48
CA PHE A 107 14.04 -6.20 8.26
C PHE A 107 13.72 -4.70 8.26
N SER A 108 13.87 -4.08 7.09
CA SER A 108 13.42 -2.70 6.86
C SER A 108 12.19 -2.69 5.94
N LEU A 109 11.31 -1.73 6.20
CA LEU A 109 10.10 -1.44 5.45
C LEU A 109 10.45 -0.53 4.28
N GLU A 110 9.84 -0.76 3.11
CA GLU A 110 10.03 0.11 1.97
C GLU A 110 9.27 1.42 2.19
N ILE A 111 9.95 2.53 1.92
CA ILE A 111 9.35 3.86 1.93
C ILE A 111 9.49 4.43 0.53
N GLN A 112 8.37 4.89 -0.03
CA GLN A 112 8.30 5.48 -1.36
C GLN A 112 7.93 6.95 -1.25
N LYS A 113 8.50 7.80 -2.10
CA LYS A 113 8.11 9.21 -2.24
C LYS A 113 7.71 9.48 -3.67
N HIS A 114 6.43 9.77 -3.89
CA HIS A 114 5.88 10.18 -5.18
C HIS A 114 4.73 11.17 -4.95
N ASP A 115 4.46 12.01 -5.94
CA ASP A 115 3.40 13.03 -5.86
C ASP A 115 3.54 14.00 -4.66
N GLY A 116 4.76 14.12 -4.10
CA GLY A 116 5.03 14.92 -2.90
C GLY A 116 4.66 14.23 -1.58
N ILE A 117 4.10 13.02 -1.62
CA ILE A 117 3.65 12.25 -0.47
C ILE A 117 4.62 11.09 -0.22
N MET A 118 4.81 10.75 1.05
CA MET A 118 5.60 9.60 1.47
C MET A 118 4.69 8.46 1.87
N PHE A 119 5.00 7.25 1.43
CA PHE A 119 4.21 6.05 1.68
C PHE A 119 5.08 4.99 2.32
N TYR A 120 4.54 4.35 3.36
CA TYR A 120 5.03 3.04 3.79
C TYR A 120 4.46 1.99 2.87
N VAL A 121 5.29 1.05 2.43
CA VAL A 121 4.89 -0.05 1.54
C VAL A 121 5.29 -1.37 2.15
N GLY A 122 4.31 -2.27 2.26
CA GLY A 122 4.50 -3.61 2.76
C GLY A 122 3.24 -4.45 2.59
N TYR A 123 3.16 -5.53 3.33
CA TYR A 123 2.09 -6.51 3.25
C TYR A 123 1.26 -6.50 4.52
N ALA A 124 -0.05 -6.54 4.40
CA ALA A 124 -0.96 -6.57 5.55
C ALA A 124 -2.09 -7.59 5.32
N ALA A 125 -2.84 -7.87 6.38
CA ALA A 125 -4.07 -8.65 6.29
C ALA A 125 -5.15 -7.89 5.52
N ASP A 126 -5.94 -8.57 4.68
CA ASP A 126 -7.06 -7.95 3.96
C ASP A 126 -8.02 -7.24 4.90
N GLU A 127 -8.34 -7.86 6.04
CA GLU A 127 -9.21 -7.27 7.09
C GLU A 127 -8.66 -5.92 7.59
N GLN A 128 -7.34 -5.81 7.81
CA GLN A 128 -6.72 -4.56 8.25
C GLN A 128 -6.72 -3.48 7.16
N ILE A 129 -6.56 -3.88 5.91
CA ILE A 129 -6.68 -2.98 4.76
C ILE A 129 -8.13 -2.50 4.63
N GLU A 130 -9.12 -3.37 4.80
CA GLU A 130 -10.53 -3.01 4.79
C GLU A 130 -10.88 -2.03 5.91
N HIS A 131 -10.35 -2.22 7.13
CA HIS A 131 -10.51 -1.25 8.22
C HIS A 131 -9.99 0.14 7.85
N TYR A 132 -8.86 0.20 7.14
CA TYR A 132 -8.30 1.44 6.61
C TYR A 132 -9.20 2.09 5.55
N LEU A 133 -9.62 1.31 4.55
CA LEU A 133 -10.47 1.80 3.48
C LEU A 133 -11.86 2.25 3.98
N THR A 134 -12.37 1.59 5.02
CA THR A 134 -13.66 1.93 5.65
C THR A 134 -13.55 3.00 6.74
N SER A 135 -12.37 3.63 6.90
CA SER A 135 -12.14 4.75 7.82
C SER A 135 -12.52 4.46 9.27
N GLN A 136 -12.28 3.23 9.70
CA GLN A 136 -12.44 2.91 11.11
C GLN A 136 -11.49 3.78 11.94
N LYS A 137 -11.92 4.12 13.16
CA LYS A 137 -11.12 4.97 14.05
C LYS A 137 -10.31 4.09 14.99
N ASN A 138 -9.11 4.56 15.34
CA ASN A 138 -8.25 3.96 16.37
C ASN A 138 -7.92 2.49 16.12
N PHE A 139 -7.56 2.15 14.89
CA PHE A 139 -7.05 0.82 14.55
C PHE A 139 -5.56 0.93 14.19
N HIS A 140 -4.95 -0.24 14.08
CA HIS A 140 -3.57 -0.39 13.70
C HIS A 140 -3.42 -1.45 12.62
N ILE A 141 -2.43 -1.26 11.77
CA ILE A 141 -2.13 -2.16 10.66
C ILE A 141 -0.81 -2.83 10.99
N LEU A 142 -0.82 -4.16 11.01
CA LEU A 142 0.39 -4.94 11.22
C LEU A 142 1.01 -5.23 9.86
N MET A 143 2.02 -4.45 9.52
CA MET A 143 2.66 -4.48 8.21
C MET A 143 3.91 -5.36 8.21
N SER A 144 4.05 -6.16 7.19
CA SER A 144 5.18 -7.03 6.93
C SER A 144 6.02 -6.53 5.76
N PRO A 145 7.35 -6.59 5.82
CA PRO A 145 8.19 -6.25 4.66
C PRO A 145 8.16 -7.28 3.52
N HIS A 146 7.53 -8.44 3.74
CA HIS A 146 7.46 -9.58 2.81
C HIS A 146 6.08 -10.24 2.86
N PRO A 147 5.60 -10.90 1.80
CA PRO A 147 4.36 -11.65 1.87
C PRO A 147 4.51 -12.83 2.83
N ARG A 148 3.55 -13.00 3.76
CA ARG A 148 3.49 -14.12 4.71
C ARG A 148 2.06 -14.55 4.98
N GLU A 149 1.88 -15.65 5.71
CA GLU A 149 0.55 -16.09 6.15
C GLU A 149 -0.09 -15.01 7.03
N GLY A 150 -1.34 -14.65 6.73
CA GLY A 150 -2.04 -13.56 7.42
C GLY A 150 -1.63 -12.14 7.00
N ALA A 151 -0.59 -11.97 6.17
CA ALA A 151 -0.20 -10.67 5.60
C ALA A 151 0.33 -10.87 4.18
N SER A 152 -0.57 -11.12 3.24
CA SER A 152 -0.27 -11.45 1.84
C SER A 152 -0.59 -10.34 0.85
N SER A 153 -1.32 -9.31 1.27
CA SER A 153 -1.82 -8.27 0.38
C SER A 153 -0.92 -7.05 0.45
N LEU A 154 -0.37 -6.66 -0.71
CA LEU A 154 0.45 -5.47 -0.83
C LEU A 154 -0.40 -4.22 -0.53
N PHE A 155 0.13 -3.35 0.31
CA PHE A 155 -0.54 -2.16 0.79
C PHE A 155 0.44 -1.01 0.96
N ASP A 156 0.03 0.17 0.48
CA ASP A 156 0.72 1.44 0.65
C ASP A 156 -0.13 2.41 1.49
N ILE A 157 0.49 3.03 2.51
CA ILE A 157 -0.18 3.99 3.38
C ILE A 157 0.63 5.29 3.49
N PRO A 158 0.00 6.47 3.30
CA PRO A 158 0.67 7.74 3.54
C PRO A 158 1.23 7.82 4.96
N VAL A 159 2.51 8.16 5.08
CA VAL A 159 3.22 8.31 6.36
C VAL A 159 2.53 9.35 7.24
N GLU A 160 1.92 10.38 6.65
CA GLU A 160 1.18 11.42 7.40
C GLU A 160 -0.03 10.88 8.18
N PHE A 161 -0.65 9.80 7.69
CA PHE A 161 -1.76 9.12 8.35
C PHE A 161 -1.30 8.15 9.44
N VAL A 162 0.00 7.93 9.60
CA VAL A 162 0.56 7.12 10.68
C VAL A 162 0.97 8.04 11.84
N SER A 163 0.41 7.80 13.02
CA SER A 163 0.77 8.51 14.27
C SER A 163 1.97 7.93 14.97
N LYS A 164 2.13 6.62 14.85
CA LYS A 164 3.16 5.86 15.53
C LYS A 164 3.45 4.61 14.72
N CYS A 165 4.72 4.21 14.69
CA CYS A 165 5.19 2.96 14.13
C CYS A 165 5.94 2.26 15.26
N GLU A 166 5.59 1.01 15.56
CA GLU A 166 6.34 0.15 16.47
C GLU A 166 6.84 -1.10 15.76
N GLU A 167 8.06 -1.51 16.06
CA GLU A 167 8.59 -2.80 15.61
C GLU A 167 8.19 -3.90 16.59
N ARG A 168 7.62 -4.97 16.05
CA ARG A 168 7.20 -6.16 16.78
C ARG A 168 8.04 -7.34 16.29
N PRO A 169 8.83 -8.00 17.15
CA PRO A 169 9.49 -9.24 16.76
C PRO A 169 8.43 -10.31 16.50
N ASP A 170 8.68 -11.13 15.48
CA ASP A 170 7.83 -12.22 15.02
C ASP A 170 8.70 -13.43 14.65
N GLU A 171 8.12 -14.62 14.55
CA GLU A 171 8.87 -15.85 14.22
C GLU A 171 9.60 -15.74 12.88
N ASP A 172 9.00 -15.03 11.91
CA ASP A 172 9.53 -14.84 10.56
C ASP A 172 10.25 -13.49 10.36
N GLY A 173 10.53 -12.74 11.43
CA GLY A 173 11.30 -11.49 11.36
C GLY A 173 10.69 -10.35 12.17
N VAL A 174 10.57 -9.16 11.57
CA VAL A 174 9.96 -7.99 12.21
C VAL A 174 8.65 -7.63 11.50
N LEU A 175 7.65 -7.31 12.31
CA LEU A 175 6.41 -6.69 11.91
C LEU A 175 6.40 -5.21 12.33
N PHE A 176 5.70 -4.40 11.55
CA PHE A 176 5.60 -2.96 11.73
C PHE A 176 4.17 -2.63 12.11
N ASP A 177 3.94 -2.34 13.38
CA ASP A 177 2.64 -1.96 13.92
C ASP A 177 2.41 -0.47 13.69
N LEU A 178 1.59 -0.15 12.67
CA LEU A 178 1.31 1.21 12.23
C LEU A 178 -0.01 1.70 12.85
N PHE A 179 0.07 2.68 13.73
CA PHE A 179 -1.09 3.29 14.38
C PHE A 179 -1.68 4.37 13.48
N VAL A 180 -2.84 4.09 12.90
CA VAL A 180 -3.46 4.96 11.89
C VAL A 180 -4.28 6.06 12.55
N LYS A 181 -4.04 7.30 12.16
CA LYS A 181 -4.83 8.49 12.54
C LYS A 181 -6.15 8.49 11.79
N VAL A 182 -7.11 9.24 12.30
CA VAL A 182 -8.35 9.55 11.59
C VAL A 182 -8.01 10.23 10.25
N ILE A 183 -8.38 9.58 9.14
CA ILE A 183 -8.13 10.09 7.78
C ILE A 183 -9.20 11.15 7.46
N PRO A 184 -8.84 12.42 7.28
CA PRO A 184 -9.82 13.50 7.11
C PRO A 184 -10.66 13.36 5.83
N GLU A 185 -10.05 12.86 4.76
CA GLU A 185 -10.63 12.88 3.40
C GLU A 185 -11.66 11.79 3.12
N LEU A 186 -11.77 10.79 4.01
CA LEU A 186 -12.73 9.69 3.87
C LEU A 186 -13.98 9.85 4.75
N HIS A 187 -14.07 10.94 5.52
CA HIS A 187 -15.30 11.32 6.22
C HIS A 187 -16.17 12.16 5.29
N ILE A 188 -16.94 11.50 4.42
CA ILE A 188 -18.05 12.10 3.66
C ILE A 188 -19.35 11.88 4.44
#